data_AF-A0A428JY23-F1
#
_entry.id   AF-A0A428JY23-F1
#
_cell.length_a   1.000
_cell.length_b   1.000
_cell.length_c   1.000
_cell.angle_alpha   90.00
_cell.angle_beta   90.00
_cell.angle_gamma   90.00
#
_symmetry.space_group_name_H-M   'P 1'
#
loop_
_entity.id
_entity.type
_entity.pdbx_description
1 polymer ?
#
loop_
_entity_poly.entity_id
_entity_poly.type
_entity_poly.pdbx_seq_one_letter_code
_entity_poly.pdbx_strand_id
1 'polypeptide(L)'
;MSKDEKIQSLIKEELKSESSREKYLNILDHRIDDNRKSMGKHFLVLLLTALAFPLLMETKISEISIGPLKIIDSKIALSLIPTVFTFVYYKYLMIWFDLVEQKRTFKLLTAELFGIDVKSFLNDRLKPFSITDSIDKHHSQRKLDSIGCITYFFWIPTGFILILFPFAFEFYLIKKVFEILNPKSIFEWLLFIAPILIGLFTILMLIQVIRNDLKKDKASTQQRV
;
A
#
# COMPACT_ATOMS: atom_id res chain seq x y z
N MET A 1 5.80 -21.61 14.97
CA MET A 1 5.14 -22.08 13.73
C MET A 1 5.26 -20.94 12.75
N SER A 2 5.81 -21.19 11.56
CA SER A 2 6.01 -20.14 10.55
C SER A 2 4.65 -19.62 10.03
N LYS A 3 4.65 -18.42 9.45
CA LYS A 3 3.43 -17.81 8.91
C LYS A 3 2.83 -18.64 7.76
N ASP A 4 3.68 -19.29 6.96
CA ASP A 4 3.24 -20.25 5.93
C ASP A 4 2.61 -21.51 6.54
N GLU A 5 3.24 -22.08 7.57
CA GLU A 5 2.69 -23.26 8.28
C GLU A 5 1.32 -22.95 8.90
N LYS A 6 1.13 -21.75 9.46
CA LYS A 6 -0.17 -21.33 10.00
C LYS A 6 -1.24 -21.18 8.93
N ILE A 7 -0.88 -20.63 7.77
CA ILE A 7 -1.84 -20.52 6.66
C ILE A 7 -2.19 -21.92 6.14
N GLN A 8 -1.21 -22.79 5.96
CA GLN A 8 -1.43 -24.17 5.54
C GLN A 8 -2.27 -24.97 6.54
N SER A 9 -2.06 -24.79 7.85
CA SER A 9 -2.88 -25.46 8.86
C SER A 9 -4.33 -25.01 8.77
N LEU A 10 -4.58 -23.70 8.63
CA LEU A 10 -5.92 -23.14 8.48
C LEU A 10 -6.60 -23.60 7.17
N ILE A 11 -5.86 -23.65 6.06
CA ILE A 11 -6.39 -24.18 4.79
C ILE A 11 -6.85 -25.63 4.98
N LYS A 12 -6.05 -26.47 5.64
CA LYS A 12 -6.40 -27.88 5.89
C LYS A 12 -7.57 -28.04 6.85
N GLU A 13 -7.64 -27.21 7.88
CA GLU A 13 -8.66 -27.29 8.94
C GLU A 13 -10.03 -26.77 8.45
N GLU A 14 -10.04 -25.64 7.76
CA GLU A 14 -11.27 -24.92 7.36
C GLU A 14 -11.73 -25.29 5.95
N LEU A 15 -10.81 -25.57 5.01
CA LEU A 15 -11.12 -25.89 3.62
C LEU A 15 -10.91 -27.39 3.35
N LYS A 16 -11.81 -28.21 3.90
CA LYS A 16 -11.68 -29.68 3.90
C LYS A 16 -11.89 -30.33 2.52
N SER A 17 -12.77 -29.76 1.70
CA SER A 17 -13.07 -30.29 0.36
C SER A 17 -12.32 -29.51 -0.73
N GLU A 18 -11.99 -30.21 -1.81
CA GLU A 18 -11.39 -29.61 -3.01
C GLU A 18 -12.26 -28.50 -3.59
N SER A 19 -13.58 -28.72 -3.70
CA SER A 19 -14.54 -27.71 -4.14
C SER A 19 -14.51 -26.42 -3.28
N SER A 20 -14.37 -26.54 -1.96
CA SER A 20 -14.24 -25.37 -1.08
C SER A 20 -12.93 -24.62 -1.30
N ARG A 21 -11.83 -25.35 -1.54
CA ARG A 21 -10.52 -24.76 -1.86
C ARG A 21 -10.54 -24.04 -3.20
N GLU A 22 -11.14 -24.62 -4.24
CA GLU A 22 -11.32 -23.98 -5.55
C GLU A 22 -12.19 -22.72 -5.44
N LYS A 23 -13.31 -22.79 -4.71
CA LYS A 23 -14.19 -21.65 -4.48
C LYS A 23 -13.45 -20.52 -3.75
N TYR A 24 -12.66 -20.85 -2.72
CA TYR A 24 -11.86 -19.87 -2.00
C TYR A 24 -10.75 -19.28 -2.89
N LEU A 25 -10.11 -20.10 -3.72
CA LEU A 25 -9.11 -19.65 -4.70
C LEU A 25 -9.71 -18.62 -5.68
N ASN A 26 -10.90 -18.88 -6.21
CA ASN A 26 -11.60 -17.95 -7.12
C ASN A 26 -11.96 -16.63 -6.42
N ILE A 27 -12.43 -16.68 -5.16
CA ILE A 27 -12.70 -15.47 -4.37
C ILE A 27 -11.40 -14.68 -4.16
N LEU A 28 -10.31 -15.39 -3.85
CA LEU A 28 -9.02 -14.78 -3.58
C LEU A 28 -8.44 -14.10 -4.83
N ASP A 29 -8.57 -14.73 -6.00
CA ASP A 29 -8.17 -14.16 -7.29
C ASP A 29 -8.91 -12.84 -7.58
N HIS A 30 -10.24 -12.84 -7.45
CA HIS A 30 -11.06 -11.64 -7.61
C HIS A 30 -10.67 -10.53 -6.62
N ARG A 31 -10.45 -10.87 -5.34
CA ARG A 31 -10.03 -9.90 -4.32
C ARG A 31 -8.65 -9.30 -4.64
N ILE A 32 -7.72 -10.10 -5.13
CA ILE A 32 -6.38 -9.63 -5.54
C ILE A 32 -6.49 -8.62 -6.69
N ASP A 33 -7.31 -8.91 -7.70
CA ASP A 33 -7.52 -8.01 -8.84
C ASP A 33 -8.20 -6.70 -8.43
N ASP A 34 -9.26 -6.77 -7.62
CA ASP A 34 -9.97 -5.59 -7.10
C ASP A 34 -9.05 -4.71 -6.26
N ASN A 35 -8.24 -5.31 -5.37
CA ASN A 35 -7.29 -4.60 -4.54
C ASN A 35 -6.20 -3.91 -5.39
N ARG A 36 -5.70 -4.56 -6.45
CA ARG A 36 -4.75 -3.94 -7.39
C ARG A 36 -5.35 -2.75 -8.11
N LYS A 37 -6.58 -2.87 -8.63
CA LYS A 37 -7.31 -1.76 -9.28
C LYS A 37 -7.52 -0.60 -8.30
N SER A 38 -7.90 -0.91 -7.06
CA SER A 38 -8.06 0.08 -6.00
C SER A 38 -6.76 0.79 -5.69
N MET A 39 -5.65 0.06 -5.51
CA MET A 39 -4.31 0.65 -5.32
C MET A 39 -3.91 1.59 -6.45
N GLY A 40 -4.17 1.20 -7.71
CA GLY A 40 -3.89 2.06 -8.87
C GLY A 40 -4.65 3.39 -8.83
N LYS A 41 -5.92 3.36 -8.45
CA LYS A 41 -6.74 4.58 -8.25
C LYS A 41 -6.19 5.46 -7.13
N HIS A 42 -5.84 4.88 -5.98
CA HIS A 42 -5.28 5.63 -4.85
C HIS A 42 -3.91 6.24 -5.22
N PHE A 43 -3.05 5.50 -5.92
CA PHE A 43 -1.78 6.02 -6.41
C PHE A 43 -1.97 7.21 -7.35
N LEU A 44 -2.94 7.15 -8.27
CA LEU A 44 -3.25 8.27 -9.14
C LEU A 44 -3.70 9.50 -8.35
N VAL A 45 -4.54 9.33 -7.32
CA VAL A 45 -4.95 10.44 -6.45
C VAL A 45 -3.77 11.02 -5.69
N LEU A 46 -2.86 10.20 -5.17
CA LEU A 46 -1.63 10.67 -4.50
C LEU A 46 -0.74 11.48 -5.45
N LEU A 47 -0.56 11.00 -6.69
CA LEU A 47 0.22 11.71 -7.70
C LEU A 47 -0.43 13.06 -8.07
N LEU A 48 -1.74 13.06 -8.31
CA LEU A 48 -2.47 14.28 -8.67
C LEU A 48 -2.45 15.31 -7.54
N THR A 49 -2.63 14.90 -6.29
CA THR A 49 -2.55 15.79 -5.13
C THR A 49 -1.13 16.29 -4.88
N ALA A 50 -0.11 15.45 -5.11
CA ALA A 50 1.29 15.84 -5.02
C ALA A 50 1.69 16.91 -6.06
N LEU A 51 1.13 16.83 -7.28
CA LEU A 51 1.35 17.83 -8.33
C LEU A 51 0.46 19.06 -8.13
N ALA A 52 -0.81 18.88 -7.76
CA ALA A 52 -1.77 19.97 -7.66
C ALA A 52 -1.44 20.93 -6.51
N PHE A 53 -0.99 20.44 -5.35
CA PHE A 53 -0.79 21.31 -4.20
C PHE A 53 0.28 22.41 -4.44
N PRO A 54 1.51 22.10 -4.89
CA PRO A 54 2.49 23.14 -5.19
C PRO A 54 2.02 24.11 -6.28
N LEU A 55 1.35 23.60 -7.31
CA LEU A 55 0.81 24.44 -8.38
C LEU A 55 -0.24 25.41 -7.85
N LEU A 56 -1.21 24.93 -7.06
CA LEU A 56 -2.23 25.77 -6.44
C LEU A 56 -1.64 26.80 -5.46
N MET A 57 -0.51 26.49 -4.83
CA MET A 57 0.21 27.41 -3.96
C MET A 57 0.89 28.57 -4.72
N GLU A 58 1.45 28.28 -5.89
CA GLU A 58 2.14 29.29 -6.72
C GLU A 58 1.15 30.14 -7.51
N THR A 59 0.04 29.54 -7.94
CA THR A 59 -0.98 30.25 -8.70
C THR A 59 -1.91 31.03 -7.76
N LYS A 60 -2.14 32.33 -8.05
CA LYS A 60 -3.19 33.13 -7.39
C LYS A 60 -4.58 32.72 -7.88
N ILE A 61 -4.91 31.43 -7.82
CA ILE A 61 -6.24 30.93 -8.21
C ILE A 61 -7.21 31.34 -7.10
N SER A 62 -8.00 32.37 -7.38
CA SER A 62 -9.04 32.87 -6.49
C SER A 62 -10.34 32.06 -6.60
N GLU A 63 -10.50 31.22 -7.62
CA GLU A 63 -11.71 30.44 -7.84
C GLU A 63 -11.39 29.08 -8.50
N ILE A 64 -11.80 27.99 -7.86
CA ILE A 64 -11.76 26.64 -8.44
C ILE A 64 -13.20 26.25 -8.76
N SER A 65 -13.51 26.09 -10.05
CA SER A 65 -14.81 25.61 -10.52
C SER A 65 -14.74 24.12 -10.86
N ILE A 66 -15.49 23.29 -10.14
CA ILE A 66 -15.66 21.85 -10.43
C ILE A 66 -17.13 21.62 -10.76
N GLY A 67 -17.48 21.71 -12.05
CA GLY A 67 -18.87 21.59 -12.49
C GLY A 67 -19.75 22.70 -11.90
N PRO A 68 -20.90 22.39 -11.25
CA PRO A 68 -21.76 23.40 -10.63
C PRO A 68 -21.24 23.92 -9.28
N LEU A 69 -20.16 23.34 -8.74
CA LEU A 69 -19.59 23.75 -7.46
C LEU A 69 -18.46 24.75 -7.69
N LYS A 70 -18.63 25.96 -7.15
CA LYS A 70 -17.61 27.01 -7.11
C LYS A 70 -17.02 27.07 -5.72
N ILE A 71 -15.74 26.76 -5.59
CA ILE A 71 -15.01 26.98 -4.35
C ILE A 71 -14.35 28.35 -4.46
N ILE A 72 -14.94 29.31 -3.74
CA ILE A 72 -14.51 30.72 -3.71
C ILE A 72 -13.36 30.91 -2.71
N ASP A 73 -13.23 30.04 -1.71
CA ASP A 73 -12.17 30.11 -0.70
C ASP A 73 -11.06 29.10 -1.00
N SER A 74 -10.04 29.55 -1.73
CA SER A 74 -8.87 28.75 -2.06
C SER A 74 -8.15 28.22 -0.83
N LYS A 75 -8.28 28.87 0.34
CA LYS A 75 -7.62 28.43 1.58
C LYS A 75 -8.23 27.14 2.12
N ILE A 76 -9.56 27.01 2.11
CA ILE A 76 -10.23 25.78 2.57
C ILE A 76 -9.90 24.63 1.62
N ALA A 77 -9.94 24.86 0.30
CA ALA A 77 -9.55 23.86 -0.69
C ALA A 77 -8.10 23.39 -0.49
N LEU A 78 -7.16 24.33 -0.33
CA LEU A 78 -5.76 24.03 -0.05
C LEU A 78 -5.58 23.24 1.26
N SER A 79 -6.42 23.50 2.26
CA SER A 79 -6.38 22.82 3.56
C SER A 79 -6.96 21.40 3.53
N LEU A 80 -7.86 21.11 2.58
CA LEU A 80 -8.42 19.77 2.39
C LEU A 80 -7.43 18.82 1.70
N ILE A 81 -6.55 19.34 0.83
CA ILE A 81 -5.60 18.52 0.09
C ILE A 81 -4.71 17.65 1.01
N PRO A 82 -4.07 18.16 2.08
CA PRO A 82 -3.32 17.32 3.01
C PRO A 82 -4.17 16.20 3.60
N THR A 83 -5.41 16.49 4.01
CA THR A 83 -6.31 15.48 4.57
C THR A 83 -6.62 14.38 3.56
N VAL A 84 -6.93 14.75 2.31
CA VAL A 84 -7.16 13.78 1.23
C VAL A 84 -5.90 12.98 0.95
N PHE A 85 -4.74 13.64 0.84
CA PHE A 85 -3.46 12.99 0.57
C PHE A 85 -3.13 11.96 1.63
N THR A 86 -3.16 12.33 2.92
CA THR A 86 -2.81 11.41 4.02
C THR A 86 -3.81 10.28 4.16
N PHE A 87 -5.11 10.54 3.97
CA PHE A 87 -6.13 9.49 4.01
C PHE A 87 -5.98 8.48 2.87
N VAL A 88 -5.72 8.96 1.64
CA VAL A 88 -5.52 8.11 0.47
C VAL A 88 -4.24 7.29 0.66
N TYR A 89 -3.19 7.87 1.22
CA TYR A 89 -1.94 7.15 1.50
C TYR A 89 -2.13 6.06 2.57
N TYR A 90 -2.85 6.39 3.65
CA TYR A 90 -3.25 5.41 4.67
C TYR A 90 -4.00 4.22 4.04
N LYS A 91 -5.01 4.49 3.22
CA LYS A 91 -5.79 3.47 2.52
C LYS A 91 -4.94 2.66 1.54
N TYR A 92 -4.05 3.32 0.80
CA TYR A 92 -3.13 2.66 -0.11
C TYR A 92 -2.27 1.62 0.62
N LEU A 93 -1.68 1.99 1.76
CA LEU A 93 -0.85 1.08 2.56
C LEU A 93 -1.67 -0.08 3.15
N MET A 94 -2.88 0.17 3.67
CA MET A 94 -3.75 -0.91 4.15
C MET A 94 -4.02 -1.95 3.06
N ILE A 95 -4.40 -1.51 1.86
CA ILE A 95 -4.69 -2.41 0.75
C ILE A 95 -3.41 -3.14 0.30
N TRP A 96 -2.27 -2.45 0.30
CA TRP A 96 -0.99 -3.07 -0.03
C TRP A 96 -0.63 -4.22 0.92
N PHE A 97 -0.80 -4.03 2.23
CA PHE A 97 -0.55 -5.08 3.22
C PHE A 97 -1.48 -6.28 3.04
N ASP A 98 -2.79 -6.04 2.86
CA ASP A 98 -3.75 -7.11 2.60
C ASP A 98 -3.42 -7.86 1.30
N LEU A 99 -3.01 -7.14 0.26
CA LEU A 99 -2.63 -7.72 -1.03
C LEU A 99 -1.41 -8.64 -0.90
N VAL A 100 -0.41 -8.28 -0.09
CA VAL A 100 0.77 -9.12 0.17
C VAL A 100 0.34 -10.44 0.84
N GLU A 101 -0.52 -10.38 1.86
CA GLU A 101 -1.05 -11.58 2.53
C GLU A 101 -1.90 -12.45 1.58
N GLN A 102 -2.79 -11.83 0.81
CA GLN A 102 -3.63 -12.54 -0.16
C GLN A 102 -2.81 -13.28 -1.20
N LYS A 103 -1.77 -12.63 -1.76
CA LYS A 103 -0.85 -13.28 -2.72
C LYS A 103 -0.08 -14.46 -2.10
N ARG A 104 0.29 -14.34 -0.82
CA ARG A 104 0.95 -15.42 -0.08
C ARG A 104 0.02 -16.61 0.11
N THR A 105 -1.21 -16.36 0.58
CA THR A 105 -2.24 -17.39 0.73
C THR A 105 -2.58 -18.06 -0.60
N PHE A 106 -2.70 -17.27 -1.67
CA PHE A 106 -2.96 -17.78 -3.02
C PHE A 106 -1.89 -18.79 -3.43
N LYS A 107 -0.61 -18.41 -3.27
CA LYS A 107 0.55 -19.25 -3.61
C LYS A 107 0.58 -20.57 -2.85
N LEU A 108 0.18 -20.56 -1.56
CA LEU A 108 0.14 -21.76 -0.73
C LEU A 108 -1.03 -22.66 -1.12
N LEU A 109 -2.20 -22.07 -1.38
CA LEU A 109 -3.41 -22.79 -1.76
C LEU A 109 -3.27 -23.46 -3.13
N THR A 110 -2.68 -22.78 -4.11
CA THR A 110 -2.39 -23.37 -5.43
C THR A 110 -1.36 -24.49 -5.34
N ALA A 111 -0.32 -24.33 -4.51
CA ALA A 111 0.65 -25.39 -4.27
C ALA A 111 -0.02 -26.65 -3.70
N GLU A 112 -0.93 -26.46 -2.73
CA GLU A 112 -1.67 -27.56 -2.11
C GLU A 112 -2.68 -28.21 -3.07
N LEU A 113 -3.47 -27.42 -3.79
CA LEU A 113 -4.47 -27.92 -4.74
C LEU A 113 -3.86 -28.74 -5.87
N PHE A 114 -2.76 -28.27 -6.45
CA PHE A 114 -2.14 -28.93 -7.61
C PHE A 114 -1.02 -29.90 -7.22
N GLY A 115 -0.73 -30.06 -5.93
CA GLY A 115 0.38 -30.90 -5.46
C GLY A 115 1.75 -30.47 -6.00
N ILE A 116 1.93 -29.18 -6.28
CA ILE A 116 3.16 -28.61 -6.84
C ILE A 116 3.99 -27.92 -5.75
N ASP A 117 5.30 -27.85 -5.95
CA ASP A 117 6.15 -27.11 -5.02
C ASP A 117 5.76 -25.63 -4.97
N VAL A 118 5.81 -25.04 -3.77
CA VAL A 118 5.46 -23.64 -3.52
C VAL A 118 6.31 -22.73 -4.39
N LYS A 119 7.60 -23.00 -4.57
CA LYS A 119 8.52 -22.17 -5.37
C LYS A 119 8.62 -22.61 -6.83
N SER A 120 7.78 -23.54 -7.28
CA SER A 120 7.80 -24.01 -8.67
C SER A 120 7.43 -22.91 -9.66
N PHE A 121 8.02 -23.01 -10.87
CA PHE A 121 7.70 -22.12 -11.98
C PHE A 121 6.19 -22.15 -12.34
N LEU A 122 5.58 -23.34 -12.28
CA LEU A 122 4.15 -23.53 -12.52
C LEU A 122 3.31 -22.74 -11.51
N ASN A 123 3.65 -22.85 -10.22
CA ASN A 123 2.90 -22.15 -9.17
C ASN A 123 3.01 -20.62 -9.30
N ASP A 124 4.18 -20.10 -9.68
CA ASP A 124 4.34 -18.67 -9.91
C ASP A 124 3.60 -18.16 -11.16
N ARG A 125 3.25 -19.03 -12.13
CA ARG A 125 2.48 -18.67 -13.33
C ARG A 125 0.97 -18.68 -13.10
N LEU A 126 0.49 -19.38 -12.08
CA LEU A 126 -0.93 -19.40 -11.69
C LEU A 126 -1.40 -18.11 -11.05
N LYS A 127 -0.47 -17.28 -10.55
CA LYS A 127 -0.80 -16.00 -9.94
C LYS A 127 -1.38 -15.04 -11.00
N PRO A 128 -2.40 -14.24 -10.65
CA PRO A 128 -2.90 -13.21 -11.54
C PRO A 128 -1.77 -12.24 -11.90
N PHE A 129 -1.64 -11.92 -13.19
CA PHE A 129 -0.57 -11.07 -13.70
C PHE A 129 -0.58 -9.69 -13.04
N SER A 130 0.59 -9.19 -12.65
CA SER A 130 0.82 -7.79 -12.31
C SER A 130 2.14 -7.34 -12.92
N ILE A 131 2.15 -6.14 -13.49
CA ILE A 131 3.38 -5.52 -14.00
C ILE A 131 4.40 -5.39 -12.86
N THR A 132 3.97 -4.96 -11.67
CA THR A 132 4.86 -4.81 -10.51
C THR A 132 5.47 -6.14 -10.06
N ASP A 133 4.67 -7.21 -10.05
CA ASP A 133 5.14 -8.55 -9.67
C ASP A 133 6.06 -9.14 -10.75
N SER A 134 5.79 -8.83 -12.03
CA SER A 134 6.64 -9.23 -13.15
C SER A 134 8.01 -8.54 -13.08
N ILE A 135 8.01 -7.23 -12.83
CA ILE A 135 9.21 -6.42 -12.64
C ILE A 135 10.03 -6.97 -11.47
N ASP A 136 9.43 -7.13 -10.29
CA ASP A 136 10.12 -7.69 -9.13
C ASP A 136 10.69 -9.08 -9.43
N LYS A 137 9.92 -9.96 -10.07
CA LYS A 137 10.40 -11.30 -10.44
C LYS A 137 11.60 -11.27 -11.38
N HIS A 138 11.59 -10.41 -12.40
CA HIS A 138 12.68 -10.34 -13.38
C HIS A 138 13.94 -9.66 -12.81
N HIS A 139 13.78 -8.74 -11.86
CA HIS A 139 14.90 -8.10 -11.18
C HIS A 139 15.44 -8.92 -10.00
N SER A 140 14.60 -9.75 -9.36
CA SER A 140 14.96 -10.49 -8.15
C SER A 140 15.38 -11.95 -8.34
N GLN A 141 15.12 -12.58 -9.49
CA GLN A 141 15.40 -14.01 -9.70
C GLN A 141 16.64 -14.34 -10.53
N ARG A 142 17.29 -13.38 -11.19
CA ARG A 142 18.57 -13.67 -11.86
C ARG A 142 19.68 -13.69 -10.82
N LYS A 143 20.59 -14.69 -10.91
CA LYS A 143 21.93 -14.59 -10.30
C LYS A 143 22.44 -13.16 -10.53
N LEU A 144 23.03 -12.56 -9.51
CA LEU A 144 23.63 -11.22 -9.53
C LEU A 144 24.74 -11.15 -10.60
N ASP A 145 24.36 -11.13 -11.86
CA ASP A 145 25.17 -10.63 -12.94
C ASP A 145 25.27 -9.11 -12.75
N SER A 146 26.31 -8.48 -13.28
CA SER A 146 26.57 -7.04 -13.11
C SER A 146 25.36 -6.14 -13.40
N ILE A 147 24.50 -6.53 -14.35
CA ILE A 147 23.24 -5.84 -14.71
C ILE A 147 22.18 -5.94 -13.60
N GLY A 148 22.12 -7.07 -12.89
CA GLY A 148 21.22 -7.26 -11.75
C GLY A 148 21.57 -6.37 -10.57
N CYS A 149 22.87 -6.19 -10.30
CA CYS A 149 23.34 -5.28 -9.25
C CYS A 149 22.96 -3.82 -9.54
N ILE A 150 23.11 -3.38 -10.80
CA ILE A 150 22.69 -2.04 -11.23
C ILE A 150 21.18 -1.86 -11.06
N THR A 151 20.36 -2.84 -11.47
CA THR A 151 18.90 -2.73 -11.30
C THR A 151 18.49 -2.68 -9.83
N TYR A 152 19.11 -3.47 -8.94
CA TYR A 152 18.87 -3.37 -7.50
C TYR A 152 19.27 -2.03 -6.91
N PHE A 153 20.41 -1.46 -7.34
CA PHE A 153 20.88 -0.16 -6.89
C PHE A 153 19.89 0.97 -7.20
N PHE A 154 19.13 0.89 -8.30
CA PHE A 154 18.07 1.85 -8.61
C PHE A 154 16.72 1.49 -7.96
N TRP A 155 16.39 0.21 -7.85
CA TRP A 155 15.11 -0.23 -7.31
C TRP A 155 14.97 -0.02 -5.80
N ILE A 156 16.02 -0.28 -5.02
CA ILE A 156 15.98 -0.13 -3.56
C ILE A 156 15.71 1.33 -3.15
N PRO A 157 16.45 2.34 -3.67
CA PRO A 157 16.14 3.75 -3.43
C PRO A 157 14.76 4.13 -3.94
N THR A 158 14.33 3.63 -5.10
CA THR A 158 12.99 3.93 -5.64
C THR A 158 11.88 3.44 -4.71
N GLY A 159 11.99 2.20 -4.21
CA GLY A 159 11.04 1.65 -3.24
C GLY A 159 11.05 2.43 -1.92
N PHE A 160 12.23 2.82 -1.45
CA PHE A 160 12.39 3.64 -0.24
C PHE A 160 11.77 5.03 -0.42
N ILE A 161 11.99 5.67 -1.57
CA ILE A 161 11.37 6.94 -1.93
C ILE A 161 9.85 6.78 -1.97
N LEU A 162 9.30 5.74 -2.58
CA LEU A 162 7.85 5.53 -2.64
C LEU A 162 7.19 5.41 -1.25
N ILE A 163 7.90 4.86 -0.26
CA ILE A 163 7.39 4.71 1.11
C ILE A 163 7.62 5.99 1.95
N LEU A 164 8.79 6.64 1.82
CA LEU A 164 9.13 7.80 2.65
C LEU A 164 8.65 9.13 2.08
N PHE A 165 8.59 9.27 0.75
CA PHE A 165 8.17 10.50 0.09
C PHE A 165 6.80 10.97 0.58
N PRO A 166 5.77 10.10 0.72
CA PRO A 166 4.47 10.54 1.22
C PRO A 166 4.52 11.16 2.62
N PHE A 167 5.39 10.68 3.52
CA PHE A 167 5.55 11.27 4.85
C PHE A 167 6.28 12.62 4.81
N ALA A 168 7.35 12.71 4.01
CA ALA A 168 8.06 13.97 3.81
C ALA A 168 7.14 15.03 3.16
N PHE A 169 6.33 14.60 2.20
CA PHE A 169 5.36 15.45 1.53
C PHE A 169 4.21 15.85 2.46
N GLU A 170 3.67 14.94 3.25
CA GLU A 170 2.69 15.26 4.30
C GLU A 170 3.21 16.33 5.26
N PHE A 171 4.45 16.20 5.74
CA PHE A 171 5.06 17.22 6.61
C PHE A 171 5.15 18.59 5.91
N TYR A 172 5.55 18.60 4.63
CA TYR A 172 5.56 19.81 3.81
C TYR A 172 4.16 20.43 3.66
N LEU A 173 3.13 19.62 3.36
CA LEU A 173 1.74 20.05 3.24
C LEU A 173 1.23 20.68 4.53
N ILE A 174 1.41 20.01 5.67
CA ILE A 174 0.96 20.46 6.98
C ILE A 174 1.61 21.79 7.34
N LYS A 175 2.93 21.93 7.12
CA LYS A 175 3.65 23.17 7.36
C LYS A 175 3.07 24.32 6.53
N LYS A 176 2.82 24.09 5.24
CA LYS A 176 2.26 25.12 4.35
C LYS A 176 0.84 25.49 4.71
N VAL A 177 0.00 24.53 5.06
CA VAL A 177 -1.37 24.80 5.49
C VAL A 177 -1.40 25.59 6.80
N PHE A 178 -0.50 25.31 7.74
CA PHE A 178 -0.36 26.12 8.96
C PHE A 178 -0.04 27.59 8.65
N GLU A 179 0.92 27.83 7.75
CA GLU A 179 1.31 29.18 7.32
C GLU A 179 0.14 29.96 6.68
N ILE A 180 -0.74 29.27 5.94
CA ILE A 180 -1.84 29.90 5.17
C ILE A 180 -3.10 30.10 6.00
N LEU A 181 -3.53 29.06 6.72
CA LEU A 181 -4.75 29.11 7.53
C LEU A 181 -4.56 30.03 8.71
N ASN A 182 -3.41 29.95 9.40
CA ASN A 182 -3.20 30.57 10.70
C ASN A 182 -4.43 30.36 11.61
N PRO A 183 -4.70 29.11 12.03
CA PRO A 183 -6.02 28.68 12.50
C PRO A 183 -6.51 29.48 13.71
N LYS A 184 -7.63 30.19 13.54
CA LYS A 184 -8.29 30.99 14.59
C LYS A 184 -9.61 30.38 15.04
N SER A 185 -10.27 29.62 14.16
CA SER A 185 -11.54 28.95 14.45
C SER A 185 -11.37 27.46 14.72
N ILE A 186 -12.35 26.87 15.43
CA ILE A 186 -12.39 25.42 15.69
C ILE A 186 -12.38 24.62 14.38
N PHE A 187 -13.07 25.10 13.34
CA PHE A 187 -13.12 24.44 12.04
C PHE A 187 -11.75 24.40 11.35
N GLU A 188 -11.01 25.51 11.36
CA GLU A 188 -9.65 25.57 10.80
C GLU A 188 -8.67 24.68 11.59
N TRP A 189 -8.82 24.63 12.91
CA TRP A 189 -8.07 23.70 13.76
C TRP A 189 -8.37 22.24 13.40
N LEU A 190 -9.62 21.91 13.11
CA LEU A 190 -10.01 20.57 12.68
C LEU A 190 -9.37 20.20 11.33
N LEU A 191 -9.40 21.10 10.35
CA LEU A 191 -8.74 20.89 9.05
C LEU A 191 -7.22 20.75 9.18
N PHE A 192 -6.60 21.45 10.12
CA PHE A 192 -5.16 21.35 10.39
C PHE A 192 -4.77 20.06 11.14
N ILE A 193 -5.55 19.64 12.14
CA ILE A 193 -5.26 18.48 12.99
C ILE A 193 -5.59 17.15 12.29
N ALA A 194 -6.64 17.11 11.46
CA ALA A 194 -7.06 15.89 10.76
C ALA A 194 -5.93 15.17 10.00
N PRO A 195 -5.15 15.83 9.11
CA PRO A 195 -4.07 15.14 8.41
C PRO A 195 -3.00 14.62 9.36
N ILE A 196 -2.66 15.36 10.43
CA ILE A 196 -1.69 14.93 11.45
C ILE A 196 -2.15 13.64 12.14
N LEU A 197 -3.43 13.58 12.57
CA LEU A 197 -3.98 12.38 13.21
C LEU A 197 -3.96 11.18 12.27
N ILE A 198 -4.32 11.38 11.00
CA ILE A 198 -4.28 10.32 9.99
C ILE A 198 -2.84 9.84 9.74
N GLY A 199 -1.88 10.76 9.64
CA GLY A 199 -0.46 10.44 9.54
C GLY A 199 0.04 9.60 10.72
N LEU A 200 -0.33 9.99 11.95
CA LEU A 200 -0.02 9.22 13.16
C LEU A 200 -0.62 7.81 13.12
N PHE A 201 -1.89 7.66 12.73
CA PHE A 201 -2.50 6.33 12.56
C PHE A 201 -1.80 5.50 11.47
N THR A 202 -1.33 6.14 10.41
CA THR A 202 -0.56 5.49 9.35
C THR A 202 0.76 4.94 9.88
N ILE A 203 1.50 5.73 10.66
CA ILE A 203 2.74 5.31 11.31
C ILE A 203 2.48 4.16 12.29
N LEU A 204 1.45 4.29 13.13
CA LEU A 204 1.07 3.23 14.09
C LEU A 204 0.75 1.92 13.38
N MET A 205 0.03 1.98 12.25
CA MET A 205 -0.29 0.81 11.44
C MET A 205 0.98 0.18 10.86
N LEU A 206 1.91 0.97 10.31
CA LEU A 206 3.22 0.46 9.85
C LEU A 206 4.00 -0.24 10.97
N ILE A 207 4.07 0.37 12.15
CA ILE A 207 4.74 -0.22 13.32
C ILE A 207 4.07 -1.54 13.72
N GLN A 208 2.74 -1.59 13.71
CA GLN A 208 1.99 -2.82 14.05
C GLN A 208 2.29 -3.94 13.07
N VAL A 209 2.30 -3.66 11.76
CA VAL A 209 2.61 -4.66 10.73
C VAL A 209 4.05 -5.17 10.89
N ILE A 210 5.03 -4.27 10.99
CA ILE A 210 6.44 -4.63 11.17
C ILE A 210 6.63 -5.45 12.46
N ARG A 211 6.03 -5.03 13.57
CA ARG A 211 6.11 -5.74 14.85
C ARG A 211 5.49 -7.13 14.78
N ASN A 212 4.37 -7.26 14.08
CA ASN A 212 3.69 -8.54 13.91
C ASN A 212 4.50 -9.52 13.06
N ASP A 213 5.20 -9.04 12.03
CA ASP A 213 6.09 -9.89 11.24
C ASP A 213 7.35 -10.28 12.04
N LEU A 214 7.99 -9.33 12.74
CA LEU A 214 9.17 -9.62 13.59
C LEU A 214 8.87 -10.60 14.74
N LYS A 215 7.71 -10.49 15.40
CA LYS A 215 7.30 -11.43 16.45
C LYS A 215 7.12 -12.85 15.90
N LYS A 216 6.58 -12.97 14.69
CA LYS A 216 6.31 -14.27 14.06
C LYS A 216 7.60 -14.94 13.61
N ASP A 217 8.58 -14.18 13.13
CA ASP A 217 9.89 -14.73 12.76
C ASP A 217 10.64 -15.28 13.98
N LYS A 218 10.66 -14.56 15.11
CA LYS A 218 11.27 -15.03 16.37
C LYS A 218 10.64 -16.32 16.89
N ALA A 219 9.31 -16.45 16.81
CA ALA A 219 8.59 -17.66 17.23
C ALA A 219 8.85 -18.87 16.32
N SER A 220 9.28 -18.66 15.08
CA SER A 220 9.68 -19.73 14.16
C SER A 220 11.11 -20.21 14.40
N THR A 221 12.01 -19.32 14.82
CA THR A 221 13.41 -19.65 15.15
C THR A 221 13.54 -20.43 16.46
N GLN A 222 12.75 -20.10 17.48
CA GLN A 222 12.78 -20.80 18.78
C GLN A 222 12.21 -22.22 18.76
N GLN A 223 11.49 -22.62 17.71
CA GLN A 223 10.99 -24.00 17.55
C GLN A 223 11.91 -24.89 16.72
N ARG A 224 13.02 -24.34 16.20
CA ARG A 224 14.03 -25.08 15.40
C ARG A 224 15.33 -25.35 16.17
N VAL A 225 15.40 -24.95 17.44
CA VAL A 225 16.48 -25.22 18.39
C VAL A 225 15.92 -26.16 19.45
#